data_AF-A0A9D2UDT8-F1
#
_entry.id   AF-A0A9D2UDT8-F1
#
_cell.length_a   1.000
_cell.length_b   1.000
_cell.length_c   1.000
_cell.angle_alpha   90.00
_cell.angle_beta   90.00
_cell.angle_gamma   90.00
#
_symmetry.space_group_name_H-M   'P 1'
#
loop_
_entity.id
_entity.type
_entity.pdbx_description
1 polymer ?
#
loop_
_entity_poly.entity_id
_entity_poly.type
_entity_poly.pdbx_seq_one_letter_code
_entity_poly.pdbx_strand_id
1 'polypeptide(L)'
;MKFNSKKYGALALGLISLSLAGCSGVPGQPSQPTPSASATAVAAPTSPSASPSAESTQTSKAPKPTKSPKPSKTPKPGKTSQPSQTPRLSASATAAPTVAPTDSAGDSANPNGWVLKYEENFDQNLDFNGVDWTIDPMGTDSPWYVDEFSDDGVYYSILGGESFDRALDSMNIMRKRVAFGQDGWLTVELAAQDVNKDGVPDAEPSLTAENGDGVISVPAWNTGVVLTGTDTLPSEYRIEYELKTVDFGGKRTVDGEETWNYDGKYNGYAPGECKTNFPWVRRGDYSQGGSETVDPCAAPWGDVTKENGYYLLSIMDYAHPAPHNNIFIHSHRKVGMDTYSVDASWATNYSVCNPATQELYPYTLSKANGINQIFFDGNSFRDPSFAYNQFVMPTPCGLRVGDVPGATIVATAELEPELMPEETYTIAIERTKDSYVTELTGNFRYIGHTTIRNERPFVDEDGQHSIWHYNQTADEYDGSLNQTLTFEGPFGSFSKDMWPEGSAYPDNFVIGIPHLNYYEGSATIDNLKLYTK
;
A
#
# COMPACT_ATOMS: atom_id res chain seq x y z
N MET A 1 32.42 1.44 -47.33
CA MET A 1 32.35 2.90 -47.52
C MET A 1 31.98 3.55 -46.19
N LYS A 2 32.87 4.42 -45.70
CA LYS A 2 32.71 5.50 -44.70
C LYS A 2 31.78 5.28 -43.48
N PHE A 3 32.40 4.90 -42.35
CA PHE A 3 32.01 5.45 -41.05
C PHE A 3 33.10 6.45 -40.62
N ASN A 4 32.66 7.66 -40.29
CA ASN A 4 33.52 8.80 -39.98
C ASN A 4 33.61 8.96 -38.47
N SER A 5 34.85 8.93 -37.98
CA SER A 5 35.30 9.18 -36.62
C SER A 5 35.13 10.64 -36.18
N LYS A 6 34.99 10.85 -34.87
CA LYS A 6 35.57 11.93 -34.01
C LYS A 6 34.73 11.94 -32.71
N LYS A 7 35.22 12.12 -31.49
CA LYS A 7 36.49 12.30 -30.77
C LYS A 7 36.04 12.11 -29.30
N TYR A 8 36.77 11.44 -28.42
CA TYR A 8 37.69 11.97 -27.40
C TYR A 8 38.39 10.71 -26.84
N GLY A 9 39.69 10.62 -26.62
CA GLY A 9 40.60 11.60 -26.08
C GLY A 9 41.19 11.03 -24.78
N ALA A 10 42.19 10.16 -24.96
CA ALA A 10 43.27 9.73 -24.06
C ALA A 10 43.41 10.42 -22.69
N LEU A 11 43.64 9.77 -21.54
CA LEU A 11 44.62 8.74 -21.10
C LEU A 11 45.49 9.37 -19.99
N ALA A 12 45.51 8.78 -18.80
CA ALA A 12 46.63 8.88 -17.87
C ALA A 12 46.67 7.63 -16.98
N LEU A 13 47.64 6.77 -17.27
CA LEU A 13 48.05 5.62 -16.46
C LEU A 13 48.73 6.10 -15.16
N GLY A 14 48.50 5.34 -14.09
CA GLY A 14 49.40 5.22 -12.95
C GLY A 14 49.57 3.74 -12.59
N LEU A 15 50.65 3.13 -13.09
CA LEU A 15 51.18 1.82 -12.68
C LEU A 15 51.91 1.93 -11.34
N ILE A 16 51.87 0.86 -10.52
CA ILE A 16 52.85 0.36 -9.52
C ILE A 16 52.06 -0.57 -8.57
N SER A 17 52.46 -1.77 -8.13
CA SER A 17 53.46 -2.76 -8.49
C SER A 17 53.06 -4.08 -7.81
N LEU A 18 53.42 -5.19 -8.43
CA LEU A 18 53.31 -6.57 -7.93
C LEU A 18 54.24 -6.80 -6.72
N SER A 19 53.78 -7.57 -5.72
CA SER A 19 54.67 -8.43 -4.92
C SER A 19 53.93 -9.68 -4.44
N LEU A 20 54.25 -10.80 -5.10
CA LEU A 20 54.03 -12.17 -4.65
C LEU A 20 55.06 -12.54 -3.58
N ALA A 21 54.60 -13.21 -2.52
CA ALA A 21 55.40 -14.18 -1.78
C ALA A 21 54.45 -15.26 -1.26
N GLY A 22 54.56 -16.47 -1.82
CA GLY A 22 53.87 -17.65 -1.34
C GLY A 22 54.62 -18.31 -0.19
N CYS A 23 53.90 -19.12 0.60
CA CYS A 23 54.40 -20.37 1.16
C CYS A 23 53.23 -21.35 1.33
N SER A 24 53.50 -22.57 0.90
CA SER A 24 52.63 -23.74 0.78
C SER A 24 52.50 -24.49 2.11
N GLY A 25 51.41 -25.25 2.32
CA GLY A 25 51.40 -26.29 3.36
C GLY A 25 50.06 -26.92 3.77
N VAL A 26 49.48 -27.77 2.89
CA VAL A 26 48.88 -29.12 3.13
C VAL A 26 47.69 -29.31 4.12
N PRO A 27 46.72 -30.21 3.83
CA PRO A 27 45.37 -30.21 4.42
C PRO A 27 45.19 -31.19 5.59
N GLY A 28 44.24 -30.90 6.48
CA GLY A 28 43.78 -31.78 7.56
C GLY A 28 42.26 -31.72 7.71
N GLN A 29 41.62 -32.85 7.47
CA GLN A 29 40.18 -33.14 7.64
C GLN A 29 39.84 -33.40 9.14
N PRO A 30 38.58 -33.67 9.50
CA PRO A 30 37.84 -32.97 10.56
C PRO A 30 37.88 -33.69 11.92
N SER A 31 37.61 -32.96 12.99
CA SER A 31 37.31 -33.55 14.30
C SER A 31 36.17 -32.81 14.97
N GLN A 32 34.97 -33.43 14.96
CA GLN A 32 34.03 -33.30 16.07
C GLN A 32 34.56 -34.09 17.27
N PRO A 33 34.23 -33.67 18.50
CA PRO A 33 33.31 -34.50 19.27
C PRO A 33 32.30 -33.70 20.13
N THR A 34 31.02 -34.06 19.96
CA THR A 34 29.95 -34.32 20.97
C THR A 34 29.58 -33.31 22.08
N PRO A 35 28.31 -33.36 22.54
CA PRO A 35 27.63 -32.30 23.29
C PRO A 35 27.84 -32.42 24.80
N SER A 36 27.70 -31.29 25.50
CA SER A 36 27.44 -31.30 26.95
C SER A 36 26.07 -30.69 27.21
N ALA A 37 25.20 -31.51 27.78
CA ALA A 37 23.90 -31.13 28.30
C ALA A 37 24.01 -30.57 29.73
N SER A 38 22.92 -29.90 30.13
CA SER A 38 22.42 -29.70 31.49
C SER A 38 23.05 -28.59 32.34
N ALA A 39 22.26 -27.55 32.63
CA ALA A 39 21.57 -27.46 33.93
C ALA A 39 20.65 -26.23 34.03
N THR A 40 19.40 -26.52 34.38
CA THR A 40 18.37 -25.63 34.91
C THR A 40 18.80 -25.04 36.26
N ALA A 41 18.60 -23.74 36.50
CA ALA A 41 18.34 -23.21 37.84
C ALA A 41 17.70 -21.81 37.80
N VAL A 42 16.48 -21.78 38.34
CA VAL A 42 15.66 -20.62 38.72
C VAL A 42 16.28 -19.89 39.91
N ALA A 43 16.25 -18.54 39.92
CA ALA A 43 15.78 -17.70 41.04
C ALA A 43 16.26 -16.24 40.94
N ALA A 44 15.32 -15.32 40.67
CA ALA A 44 15.25 -14.01 41.34
C ALA A 44 14.60 -14.21 42.75
N PRO A 45 14.50 -13.24 43.69
CA PRO A 45 14.69 -11.79 43.56
C PRO A 45 15.49 -11.14 44.71
N THR A 46 15.86 -9.86 44.58
CA THR A 46 15.79 -8.85 45.66
C THR A 46 16.25 -7.46 45.19
N SER A 47 15.31 -6.50 45.21
CA SER A 47 15.52 -5.08 45.58
C SER A 47 15.20 -4.97 47.08
N PRO A 48 15.75 -4.03 47.89
CA PRO A 48 15.59 -2.58 47.68
C PRO A 48 16.77 -1.68 48.18
N SER A 49 16.75 -0.40 47.80
CA SER A 49 16.78 0.76 48.73
C SER A 49 17.20 2.05 48.04
N ALA A 50 16.55 3.14 48.45
CA ALA A 50 16.61 4.50 47.93
C ALA A 50 17.72 5.39 48.53
N SER A 51 18.14 6.38 47.73
CA SER A 51 18.52 7.79 48.04
C SER A 51 19.73 8.10 48.96
N PRO A 52 20.36 9.31 48.93
CA PRO A 52 19.88 10.59 48.35
C PRO A 52 20.88 11.46 47.53
N SER A 53 20.28 12.43 46.83
CA SER A 53 20.66 13.84 46.55
C SER A 53 22.11 14.32 46.47
N ALA A 54 22.44 14.99 45.36
CA ALA A 54 23.32 16.16 45.35
C ALA A 54 22.82 17.20 44.33
N GLU A 55 22.63 18.43 44.83
CA GLU A 55 22.34 19.66 44.10
C GLU A 55 23.43 20.00 43.08
N SER A 56 23.03 20.55 41.92
CA SER A 56 23.82 21.58 41.26
C SER A 56 22.90 22.65 40.66
N THR A 57 23.22 23.89 40.98
CA THR A 57 22.46 25.11 40.74
C THR A 57 22.88 25.77 39.43
N GLN A 58 21.88 26.28 38.70
CA GLN A 58 21.88 27.47 37.85
C GLN A 58 22.90 27.61 36.69
N THR A 59 22.39 27.76 35.46
CA THR A 59 22.11 29.10 34.90
C THR A 59 21.40 29.02 33.54
N SER A 60 20.24 29.67 33.49
CA SER A 60 19.43 29.94 32.30
C SER A 60 20.05 31.04 31.42
N LYS A 61 20.14 30.81 30.10
CA LYS A 61 20.16 31.88 29.09
C LYS A 61 19.21 31.53 27.95
N ALA A 62 18.04 32.17 27.98
CA ALA A 62 17.07 32.19 26.89
C ALA A 62 17.62 32.98 25.69
N PRO A 63 17.49 32.48 24.45
CA PRO A 63 17.66 33.28 23.25
C PRO A 63 16.50 34.26 23.07
N LYS A 64 16.88 35.48 22.69
CA LYS A 64 16.08 36.68 22.55
C LYS A 64 15.08 36.56 21.37
N PRO A 65 13.83 37.03 21.49
CA PRO A 65 12.85 36.98 20.40
C PRO A 65 13.24 37.96 19.28
N THR A 66 13.31 37.45 18.06
CA THR A 66 13.55 38.22 16.84
C THR A 66 12.30 39.00 16.47
N LYS A 67 12.48 40.28 16.13
CA LYS A 67 11.44 41.28 15.90
C LYS A 67 10.52 40.92 14.73
N SER A 68 9.21 40.97 14.96
CA SER A 68 8.18 40.99 13.92
C SER A 68 8.38 42.17 12.96
N PRO A 69 8.21 41.97 11.64
CA PRO A 69 8.20 43.07 10.68
C PRO A 69 6.95 43.95 10.84
N LYS A 70 7.18 45.25 10.76
CA LYS A 70 6.20 46.33 10.87
C LYS A 70 5.30 46.37 9.63
N PRO A 71 3.98 46.63 9.75
CA PRO A 71 3.06 46.63 8.62
C PRO A 71 3.39 47.79 7.67
N SER A 72 3.59 47.46 6.39
CA SER A 72 3.75 48.44 5.32
C SER A 72 2.37 48.93 4.85
N LYS A 73 2.28 50.25 4.77
CA LYS A 73 1.13 51.10 4.48
C LYS A 73 0.36 50.70 3.22
N THR A 74 -0.96 50.66 3.38
CA THR A 74 -1.99 50.69 2.34
C THR A 74 -1.85 51.92 1.42
N PRO A 75 -1.85 51.76 0.09
CA PRO A 75 -2.12 52.84 -0.84
C PRO A 75 -3.65 53.00 -1.05
N LYS A 76 -4.10 54.26 -1.05
CA LYS A 76 -5.48 54.69 -1.36
C LYS A 76 -5.89 54.33 -2.80
N PRO A 77 -7.21 54.21 -3.08
CA PRO A 77 -7.73 53.66 -4.33
C PRO A 77 -7.65 54.66 -5.48
N GLY A 78 -7.08 54.20 -6.59
CA GLY A 78 -7.08 54.85 -7.89
C GLY A 78 -8.30 54.46 -8.73
N LYS A 79 -8.81 55.44 -9.48
CA LYS A 79 -10.04 55.44 -10.26
C LYS A 79 -10.01 54.53 -11.52
N THR A 80 -11.16 53.91 -11.78
CA THR A 80 -11.76 53.52 -13.09
C THR A 80 -10.93 52.74 -14.12
N SER A 81 -11.41 51.53 -14.43
CA SER A 81 -11.68 51.12 -15.82
C SER A 81 -12.75 50.01 -15.82
N GLN A 82 -13.81 50.21 -16.61
CA GLN A 82 -14.90 49.26 -16.84
C GLN A 82 -14.39 47.97 -17.50
N PRO A 83 -14.89 46.79 -17.12
CA PRO A 83 -14.89 45.63 -17.99
C PRO A 83 -16.11 45.67 -18.93
N SER A 84 -15.79 45.46 -20.19
CA SER A 84 -16.67 45.28 -21.34
C SER A 84 -17.79 44.28 -21.07
N GLN A 85 -19.01 44.63 -21.49
CA GLN A 85 -20.16 43.74 -21.51
C GLN A 85 -19.94 42.65 -22.57
N THR A 86 -19.84 41.39 -22.13
CA THR A 86 -19.99 40.23 -23.01
C THR A 86 -21.48 39.85 -23.09
N PRO A 87 -22.02 39.53 -24.28
CA PRO A 87 -23.46 39.41 -24.48
C PRO A 87 -24.03 38.16 -23.80
N ARG A 88 -25.18 38.32 -23.13
CA ARG A 88 -26.07 37.21 -22.77
C ARG A 88 -26.57 36.55 -24.05
N LEU A 89 -26.12 35.33 -24.30
CA LEU A 89 -26.80 34.40 -25.19
C LEU A 89 -27.94 33.74 -24.43
N SER A 90 -29.16 34.09 -24.81
CA SER A 90 -30.40 33.42 -24.44
C SER A 90 -30.42 32.04 -25.10
N ALA A 91 -30.13 30.98 -24.34
CA ALA A 91 -30.41 29.62 -24.73
C ALA A 91 -31.76 29.20 -24.14
N SER A 92 -32.78 29.12 -24.99
CA SER A 92 -33.95 28.28 -24.74
C SER A 92 -33.50 26.82 -24.78
N ALA A 93 -33.68 26.10 -23.68
CA ALA A 93 -33.55 24.64 -23.66
C ALA A 93 -34.79 24.03 -23.01
N THR A 94 -35.42 23.19 -23.82
CA THR A 94 -36.56 22.30 -23.66
C THR A 94 -36.58 21.53 -22.34
N ALA A 95 -37.79 21.38 -21.79
CA ALA A 95 -38.09 20.55 -20.64
C ALA A 95 -37.61 19.10 -20.83
N ALA A 96 -36.87 18.59 -19.84
CA ALA A 96 -36.55 17.18 -19.71
C ALA A 96 -37.80 16.39 -19.26
N PRO A 97 -37.98 15.14 -19.71
CA PRO A 97 -39.09 14.31 -19.25
C PRO A 97 -38.84 13.86 -17.81
N THR A 98 -39.84 14.12 -16.97
CA THR A 98 -39.94 13.62 -15.59
C THR A 98 -40.06 12.10 -15.61
N VAL A 99 -39.04 11.38 -15.14
CA VAL A 99 -39.15 9.94 -14.84
C VAL A 99 -39.56 9.81 -13.38
N ALA A 100 -40.70 9.17 -13.15
CA ALA A 100 -41.24 8.90 -11.83
C ALA A 100 -40.43 7.79 -11.12
N PRO A 101 -40.24 7.87 -9.79
CA PRO A 101 -39.63 6.80 -9.03
C PRO A 101 -40.63 5.64 -8.95
N THR A 102 -40.19 4.45 -9.33
CA THR A 102 -40.94 3.21 -9.08
C THR A 102 -40.25 2.47 -7.97
N ASP A 103 -40.81 2.58 -6.77
CA ASP A 103 -40.59 1.65 -5.67
C ASP A 103 -41.06 0.26 -6.10
N SER A 104 -40.14 -0.68 -6.17
CA SER A 104 -40.45 -2.10 -6.01
C SER A 104 -39.19 -2.87 -5.66
N ALA A 105 -39.03 -3.10 -4.35
CA ALA A 105 -38.24 -4.19 -3.80
C ALA A 105 -38.79 -5.52 -4.35
N GLY A 106 -37.92 -6.28 -5.01
CA GLY A 106 -38.22 -7.61 -5.53
C GLY A 106 -37.05 -8.11 -6.36
N ASP A 107 -36.32 -9.07 -5.81
CA ASP A 107 -35.31 -9.94 -6.44
C ASP A 107 -35.17 -9.75 -7.95
N SER A 108 -34.25 -8.85 -8.34
CA SER A 108 -33.74 -8.82 -9.69
C SER A 108 -32.76 -9.97 -9.84
N ALA A 109 -33.22 -11.08 -10.43
CA ALA A 109 -32.32 -12.04 -11.05
C ALA A 109 -31.33 -11.27 -11.94
N ASN A 110 -30.06 -11.26 -11.52
CA ASN A 110 -29.00 -10.48 -12.11
C ASN A 110 -28.83 -10.91 -13.58
N PRO A 111 -28.92 -10.00 -14.58
CA PRO A 111 -28.89 -10.35 -16.01
C PRO A 111 -27.59 -11.06 -16.46
N ASN A 112 -26.56 -11.11 -15.62
CA ASN A 112 -25.26 -11.72 -15.90
C ASN A 112 -25.07 -13.13 -15.29
N GLY A 113 -26.09 -13.70 -14.64
CA GLY A 113 -26.04 -15.05 -14.06
C GLY A 113 -25.32 -15.17 -12.71
N TRP A 114 -24.95 -14.05 -12.09
CA TRP A 114 -24.38 -14.01 -10.74
C TRP A 114 -25.44 -14.37 -9.68
N VAL A 115 -25.10 -15.28 -8.78
CA VAL A 115 -25.93 -15.68 -7.64
C VAL A 115 -25.30 -15.17 -6.36
N LEU A 116 -26.05 -14.43 -5.56
CA LEU A 116 -25.59 -13.96 -4.24
C LEU A 116 -25.31 -15.18 -3.35
N LYS A 117 -24.09 -15.26 -2.82
CA LYS A 117 -23.65 -16.32 -1.90
C LYS A 117 -23.62 -15.81 -0.46
N TYR A 118 -23.01 -14.66 -0.23
CA TYR A 118 -22.93 -14.03 1.10
C TYR A 118 -23.11 -12.51 1.00
N GLU A 119 -23.61 -11.93 2.08
CA GLU A 119 -23.79 -10.49 2.28
C GLU A 119 -23.43 -10.15 3.73
N GLU A 120 -22.75 -9.02 3.94
CA GLU A 120 -22.42 -8.45 5.24
C GLU A 120 -22.76 -6.95 5.25
N ASN A 121 -23.65 -6.58 6.17
CA ASN A 121 -24.18 -5.22 6.35
C ASN A 121 -23.77 -4.62 7.70
N PHE A 122 -22.83 -5.24 8.42
CA PHE A 122 -22.27 -4.78 9.69
C PHE A 122 -23.32 -4.48 10.77
N ASP A 123 -24.48 -5.13 10.71
CA ASP A 123 -25.54 -5.05 11.72
C ASP A 123 -25.17 -5.79 13.02
N GLN A 124 -24.21 -6.71 12.93
CA GLN A 124 -23.72 -7.48 14.07
C GLN A 124 -22.42 -6.89 14.59
N ASN A 125 -22.35 -6.72 15.91
CA ASN A 125 -21.13 -6.23 16.55
C ASN A 125 -19.98 -7.23 16.36
N LEU A 126 -18.83 -6.72 15.94
CA LEU A 126 -17.60 -7.50 15.79
C LEU A 126 -16.94 -7.64 17.17
N ASP A 127 -16.92 -8.84 17.74
CA ASP A 127 -16.32 -9.05 19.06
C ASP A 127 -14.83 -9.42 18.98
N PHE A 128 -13.99 -8.41 19.19
CA PHE A 128 -12.54 -8.58 19.33
C PHE A 128 -12.09 -8.86 20.76
N ASN A 129 -12.98 -8.79 21.77
CA ASN A 129 -12.57 -8.90 23.18
C ASN A 129 -12.22 -10.33 23.60
N GLY A 130 -12.70 -11.33 22.86
CA GLY A 130 -12.41 -12.74 23.11
C GLY A 130 -11.12 -13.26 22.47
N VAL A 131 -10.40 -12.42 21.72
CA VAL A 131 -9.17 -12.81 21.00
C VAL A 131 -8.01 -11.95 21.47
N ASP A 132 -6.97 -12.60 21.99
CA ASP A 132 -5.77 -11.93 22.44
C ASP A 132 -4.87 -11.56 21.25
N TRP A 133 -4.12 -10.47 21.41
CA TRP A 133 -3.00 -10.19 20.52
C TRP A 133 -1.92 -11.26 20.69
N THR A 134 -1.33 -11.71 19.58
CA THR A 134 -0.26 -12.70 19.57
C THR A 134 0.97 -12.12 18.89
N ILE A 135 2.15 -12.44 19.41
CA ILE A 135 3.40 -12.07 18.74
C ILE A 135 3.56 -12.97 17.51
N ASP A 136 3.82 -12.36 16.36
CA ASP A 136 4.28 -13.06 15.16
C ASP A 136 5.64 -13.71 15.49
N PRO A 137 5.74 -15.06 15.48
CA PRO A 137 7.00 -15.72 15.82
C PRO A 137 8.10 -15.46 14.79
N MET A 138 7.75 -14.90 13.62
CA MET A 138 8.61 -14.80 12.45
C MET A 138 9.11 -16.18 11.99
N GLY A 139 9.92 -16.19 10.94
CA GLY A 139 10.52 -17.38 10.35
C GLY A 139 9.55 -18.15 9.46
N THR A 140 10.09 -19.17 8.79
CA THR A 140 9.34 -20.01 7.83
C THR A 140 8.20 -20.80 8.45
N ASP A 141 8.19 -20.95 9.78
CA ASP A 141 7.14 -21.62 10.53
C ASP A 141 6.04 -20.65 11.00
N SER A 142 6.20 -19.34 10.79
CA SER A 142 5.15 -18.36 11.08
C SER A 142 3.91 -18.60 10.23
N PRO A 143 2.69 -18.51 10.80
CA PRO A 143 1.45 -18.57 10.03
C PRO A 143 1.34 -17.48 8.95
N TRP A 144 2.10 -16.39 9.09
CA TRP A 144 2.11 -15.26 8.16
C TRP A 144 3.31 -15.29 7.20
N TYR A 145 4.19 -16.28 7.32
CA TYR A 145 5.24 -16.48 6.33
C TYR A 145 4.64 -17.04 5.04
N VAL A 146 5.03 -16.44 3.91
CA VAL A 146 4.61 -16.87 2.58
C VAL A 146 5.83 -17.15 1.73
N ASP A 147 6.78 -16.21 1.64
CA ASP A 147 7.98 -16.39 0.83
C ASP A 147 9.17 -15.47 1.20
N GLU A 148 10.15 -15.37 0.29
CA GLU A 148 11.38 -14.58 0.44
C GLU A 148 11.15 -13.08 0.70
N PHE A 149 9.95 -12.56 0.41
CA PHE A 149 9.57 -11.17 0.62
C PHE A 149 8.75 -10.93 1.90
N SER A 150 8.45 -11.97 2.68
CA SER A 150 7.79 -11.83 3.98
C SER A 150 8.55 -10.87 4.92
N ASP A 151 7.94 -10.50 6.06
CA ASP A 151 8.44 -9.44 6.94
C ASP A 151 9.87 -9.63 7.46
N ASP A 152 10.30 -10.88 7.56
CA ASP A 152 11.65 -11.33 7.91
C ASP A 152 12.31 -12.16 6.79
N GLY A 153 11.77 -12.06 5.58
CA GLY A 153 12.19 -12.84 4.42
C GLY A 153 13.64 -12.58 4.02
N VAL A 154 14.25 -13.58 3.37
CA VAL A 154 15.67 -13.56 2.97
C VAL A 154 16.05 -12.36 2.12
N TYR A 155 15.10 -11.74 1.40
CA TYR A 155 15.31 -10.49 0.68
C TYR A 155 15.94 -9.42 1.59
N TYR A 156 15.39 -9.25 2.80
CA TYR A 156 15.85 -8.22 3.73
C TYR A 156 17.16 -8.57 4.41
N SER A 157 17.39 -9.84 4.75
CA SER A 157 18.70 -10.27 5.29
C SER A 157 19.82 -10.10 4.26
N ILE A 158 19.56 -10.32 2.97
CA ILE A 158 20.54 -10.05 1.90
C ILE A 158 20.79 -8.55 1.72
N LEU A 159 19.75 -7.73 1.91
CA LEU A 159 19.84 -6.28 1.73
C LEU A 159 20.54 -5.58 2.91
N GLY A 160 20.16 -5.91 4.15
CA GLY A 160 20.60 -5.21 5.37
C GLY A 160 21.46 -6.02 6.34
N GLY A 161 21.58 -7.34 6.15
CA GLY A 161 22.38 -8.23 6.99
C GLY A 161 22.03 -8.13 8.48
N GLU A 162 23.04 -8.28 9.33
CA GLU A 162 22.86 -8.18 10.79
C GLU A 162 22.22 -6.85 11.25
N SER A 163 22.33 -5.78 10.45
CA SER A 163 21.71 -4.50 10.82
C SER A 163 20.20 -4.48 10.56
N PHE A 164 19.73 -5.22 9.55
CA PHE A 164 18.29 -5.47 9.41
C PHE A 164 17.80 -6.39 10.52
N ASP A 165 18.53 -7.47 10.81
CA ASP A 165 18.14 -8.42 11.86
C ASP A 165 18.02 -7.69 13.21
N ARG A 166 18.99 -6.83 13.58
CA ARG A 166 18.90 -5.99 14.78
C ARG A 166 17.69 -5.04 14.78
N ALA A 167 17.35 -4.46 13.63
CA ALA A 167 16.20 -3.57 13.50
C ALA A 167 14.89 -4.32 13.70
N LEU A 168 14.73 -5.47 13.05
CA LEU A 168 13.57 -6.33 13.22
C LEU A 168 13.46 -6.86 14.67
N ASP A 169 14.58 -7.31 15.25
CA ASP A 169 14.69 -7.76 16.65
C ASP A 169 14.48 -6.65 17.68
N SER A 170 14.38 -5.38 17.28
CA SER A 170 14.11 -4.28 18.20
C SER A 170 12.62 -4.09 18.50
N MET A 171 11.72 -4.72 17.73
CA MET A 171 10.26 -4.67 17.93
C MET A 171 9.63 -6.07 17.93
N ASN A 172 8.37 -6.17 18.33
CA ASN A 172 7.50 -7.29 17.99
C ASN A 172 6.50 -6.84 16.92
N ILE A 173 6.08 -7.75 16.05
CA ILE A 173 4.86 -7.58 15.27
C ILE A 173 3.76 -8.35 15.98
N MET A 174 2.72 -7.65 16.38
CA MET A 174 1.55 -8.21 17.03
C MET A 174 0.47 -8.48 15.98
N ARG A 175 -0.23 -9.60 16.10
CA ARG A 175 -1.25 -10.08 15.17
C ARG A 175 -2.53 -10.42 15.93
N LYS A 176 -3.67 -10.15 15.31
CA LYS A 176 -4.98 -10.51 15.84
C LYS A 176 -5.95 -10.80 14.70
N ARG A 177 -6.59 -11.97 14.74
CA ARG A 177 -7.49 -12.46 13.69
C ARG A 177 -8.87 -12.76 14.25
N VAL A 178 -9.91 -12.32 13.57
CA VAL A 178 -11.30 -12.63 13.94
C VAL A 178 -12.10 -13.01 12.70
N ALA A 179 -12.71 -14.20 12.72
CA ALA A 179 -13.68 -14.60 11.70
C ALA A 179 -15.10 -14.15 12.09
N PHE A 180 -15.89 -13.69 11.13
CA PHE A 180 -17.24 -13.18 11.35
C PHE A 180 -18.12 -13.29 10.08
N GLY A 181 -19.34 -12.77 10.18
CA GLY A 181 -20.34 -12.81 9.13
C GLY A 181 -21.05 -14.16 9.03
N GLN A 182 -21.98 -14.27 8.09
CA GLN A 182 -22.72 -15.51 7.86
C GLN A 182 -21.76 -16.69 7.62
N ASP A 183 -21.92 -17.77 8.39
CA ASP A 183 -21.07 -18.96 8.29
C ASP A 183 -19.55 -18.69 8.50
N GLY A 184 -19.19 -17.53 9.07
CA GLY A 184 -17.80 -17.14 9.30
C GLY A 184 -17.03 -16.83 8.01
N TRP A 185 -17.73 -16.42 6.94
CA TRP A 185 -17.14 -16.26 5.61
C TRP A 185 -16.11 -15.12 5.49
N LEU A 186 -16.11 -14.18 6.44
CA LEU A 186 -15.17 -13.05 6.49
C LEU A 186 -14.16 -13.24 7.61
N THR A 187 -12.97 -12.71 7.39
CA THR A 187 -11.92 -12.57 8.39
C THR A 187 -11.42 -11.12 8.42
N VAL A 188 -11.24 -10.58 9.62
CA VAL A 188 -10.39 -9.41 9.86
C VAL A 188 -9.04 -9.87 10.37
N GLU A 189 -7.98 -9.45 9.70
CA GLU A 189 -6.59 -9.57 10.15
C GLU A 189 -6.10 -8.17 10.56
N LEU A 190 -5.71 -8.04 11.83
CA LEU A 190 -5.11 -6.85 12.40
C LEU A 190 -3.64 -7.11 12.67
N ALA A 191 -2.81 -6.11 12.43
CA ALA A 191 -1.42 -6.16 12.79
C ALA A 191 -0.89 -4.80 13.25
N ALA A 192 0.05 -4.81 14.19
CA ALA A 192 0.61 -3.61 14.77
C ALA A 192 2.02 -3.87 15.30
N GLN A 193 2.85 -2.83 15.32
CA GLN A 193 4.17 -2.92 15.96
C GLN A 193 4.06 -2.69 17.49
N ASP A 194 4.90 -3.41 18.23
CA ASP A 194 5.21 -3.21 19.65
C ASP A 194 6.72 -2.95 19.74
N VAL A 195 7.11 -1.69 19.64
CA VAL A 195 8.51 -1.25 19.58
C VAL A 195 9.18 -1.35 20.95
N ASN A 196 8.42 -1.27 22.03
CA ASN A 196 8.95 -1.30 23.39
C ASN A 196 9.08 -2.72 23.97
N LYS A 197 8.46 -3.72 23.31
CA LYS A 197 8.44 -5.14 23.66
C LYS A 197 7.73 -5.47 24.97
N ASP A 198 6.72 -4.71 25.36
CA ASP A 198 5.92 -4.97 26.56
C ASP A 198 4.78 -5.99 26.33
N GLY A 199 4.61 -6.44 25.09
CA GLY A 199 3.59 -7.41 24.70
C GLY A 199 2.24 -6.78 24.36
N VAL A 200 2.16 -5.46 24.22
CA VAL A 200 0.98 -4.70 23.82
C VAL A 200 1.30 -3.88 22.57
N PRO A 201 0.42 -3.84 21.55
CA PRO A 201 0.60 -2.92 20.42
C PRO A 201 0.76 -1.46 20.86
N ASP A 202 1.69 -0.73 20.25
CA ASP A 202 1.87 0.71 20.52
C ASP A 202 0.63 1.52 20.07
N ALA A 203 -0.07 1.03 19.06
CA ALA A 203 -1.37 1.53 18.62
C ALA A 203 -2.24 0.37 18.12
N GLU A 204 -3.52 0.38 18.44
CA GLU A 204 -4.46 -0.69 18.05
C GLU A 204 -5.32 -0.27 16.86
N PRO A 205 -5.13 -0.86 15.67
CA PRO A 205 -6.05 -0.68 14.57
C PRO A 205 -7.34 -1.49 14.80
N SER A 206 -8.43 -1.14 14.12
CA SER A 206 -9.71 -1.82 14.30
C SER A 206 -10.59 -1.84 13.04
N LEU A 207 -11.45 -2.85 12.97
CA LEU A 207 -12.72 -2.82 12.23
C LEU A 207 -13.84 -2.98 13.25
N THR A 208 -14.72 -1.99 13.40
CA THR A 208 -15.89 -2.08 14.29
C THR A 208 -17.18 -1.99 13.49
N ALA A 209 -18.28 -2.49 14.05
CA ALA A 209 -19.60 -2.35 13.48
C ALA A 209 -20.36 -1.25 14.25
N GLU A 210 -20.65 -0.14 13.60
CA GLU A 210 -21.26 1.05 14.20
C GLU A 210 -22.42 1.55 13.35
N ASN A 211 -23.63 1.54 13.91
CA ASN A 211 -24.85 2.02 13.24
C ASN A 211 -25.14 1.37 11.87
N GLY A 212 -24.77 0.09 11.70
CA GLY A 212 -24.92 -0.64 10.43
C GLY A 212 -23.77 -0.39 9.45
N ASP A 213 -22.66 0.21 9.91
CA ASP A 213 -21.49 0.44 9.07
C ASP A 213 -20.25 -0.26 9.65
N GLY A 214 -19.41 -0.79 8.77
CA GLY A 214 -18.05 -1.22 9.10
C GLY A 214 -17.11 -0.01 9.17
N VAL A 215 -16.59 0.31 10.35
CA VAL A 215 -15.66 1.42 10.58
C VAL A 215 -14.24 0.89 10.70
N ILE A 216 -13.41 1.19 9.69
CA ILE A 216 -11.99 0.90 9.68
C ILE A 216 -11.25 2.08 10.28
N SER A 217 -10.41 1.81 11.29
CA SER A 217 -9.54 2.79 11.94
C SER A 217 -8.11 2.28 11.97
N VAL A 218 -7.19 3.07 11.39
CA VAL A 218 -5.75 2.81 11.38
C VAL A 218 -5.08 4.03 12.01
N PRO A 219 -4.89 4.02 13.35
CA PRO A 219 -4.47 5.20 14.09
C PRO A 219 -2.98 5.54 13.93
N ALA A 220 -2.18 4.62 13.40
CA ALA A 220 -0.75 4.82 13.16
C ALA A 220 -0.28 4.09 11.90
N TRP A 221 0.73 4.67 11.24
CA TRP A 221 1.33 4.18 9.98
C TRP A 221 2.00 2.81 10.08
N ASN A 222 2.27 2.34 11.30
CA ASN A 222 2.90 1.06 11.60
C ASN A 222 1.88 0.01 12.06
N THR A 223 0.62 0.18 11.65
CA THR A 223 -0.50 -0.72 11.93
C THR A 223 -1.28 -1.00 10.65
N GLY A 224 -1.97 -2.13 10.58
CA GLY A 224 -2.73 -2.55 9.40
C GLY A 224 -4.02 -3.25 9.76
N VAL A 225 -5.00 -3.14 8.84
CA VAL A 225 -6.31 -3.79 8.90
C VAL A 225 -6.58 -4.39 7.54
N VAL A 226 -6.80 -5.69 7.48
CA VAL A 226 -7.25 -6.38 6.27
C VAL A 226 -8.58 -7.04 6.55
N LEU A 227 -9.60 -6.65 5.79
CA LEU A 227 -10.84 -7.40 5.65
C LEU A 227 -10.73 -8.29 4.40
N THR A 228 -10.91 -9.60 4.58
CA THR A 228 -10.76 -10.61 3.54
C THR A 228 -11.77 -11.75 3.72
N GLY A 229 -11.81 -12.68 2.77
CA GLY A 229 -12.54 -13.94 2.90
C GLY A 229 -11.79 -14.89 3.84
N THR A 230 -12.53 -15.65 4.64
CA THR A 230 -11.94 -16.72 5.47
C THR A 230 -11.38 -17.85 4.60
N ASP A 231 -12.08 -18.14 3.51
CA ASP A 231 -11.69 -19.13 2.50
C ASP A 231 -11.31 -18.44 1.18
N THR A 232 -10.48 -19.12 0.38
CA THR A 232 -10.14 -18.70 -0.97
C THR A 232 -11.39 -18.56 -1.85
N LEU A 233 -11.39 -17.54 -2.71
CA LEU A 233 -12.49 -17.29 -3.63
C LEU A 233 -12.65 -18.42 -4.67
N PRO A 234 -13.87 -18.68 -5.15
CA PRO A 234 -14.10 -19.69 -6.18
C PRO A 234 -13.51 -19.27 -7.55
N SER A 235 -13.63 -20.13 -8.56
CA SER A 235 -13.08 -19.87 -9.89
C SER A 235 -13.76 -18.71 -10.63
N GLU A 236 -15.04 -18.47 -10.35
CA GLU A 236 -15.82 -17.35 -10.87
C GLU A 236 -16.55 -16.65 -9.73
N TYR A 237 -16.30 -15.36 -9.54
CA TYR A 237 -16.88 -14.58 -8.46
C TYR A 237 -17.06 -13.11 -8.81
N ARG A 238 -17.89 -12.43 -8.02
CA ARG A 238 -17.91 -10.97 -7.89
C ARG A 238 -17.85 -10.61 -6.40
N ILE A 239 -16.86 -9.81 -6.02
CA ILE A 239 -16.85 -9.11 -4.73
C ILE A 239 -17.26 -7.67 -4.99
N GLU A 240 -18.20 -7.16 -4.20
CA GLU A 240 -18.74 -5.80 -4.30
C GLU A 240 -18.98 -5.25 -2.89
N TYR A 241 -18.68 -3.97 -2.65
CA TYR A 241 -19.07 -3.30 -1.41
C TYR A 241 -19.30 -1.81 -1.64
N GLU A 242 -19.89 -1.14 -0.65
CA GLU A 242 -20.07 0.31 -0.63
C GLU A 242 -19.03 0.99 0.27
N LEU A 243 -18.29 1.93 -0.29
CA LEU A 243 -17.45 2.87 0.44
C LEU A 243 -18.28 4.11 0.79
N LYS A 244 -18.47 4.37 2.09
CA LYS A 244 -19.24 5.50 2.61
C LYS A 244 -18.37 6.69 2.98
N THR A 245 -17.20 6.46 3.57
CA THR A 245 -16.22 7.52 3.88
C THR A 245 -14.80 7.04 3.61
N VAL A 246 -13.89 7.98 3.33
CA VAL A 246 -12.45 7.71 3.26
C VAL A 246 -11.62 8.94 3.68
N ASP A 247 -10.76 8.75 4.67
CA ASP A 247 -9.77 9.73 5.12
C ASP A 247 -8.41 9.06 5.25
N PHE A 248 -7.85 8.67 4.11
CA PHE A 248 -6.49 8.14 3.96
C PHE A 248 -5.65 9.06 3.05
N GLY A 249 -5.81 10.37 3.25
CA GLY A 249 -5.07 11.42 2.55
C GLY A 249 -5.76 12.00 1.31
N GLY A 250 -4.91 12.67 0.53
CA GLY A 250 -5.30 13.55 -0.57
C GLY A 250 -5.60 14.97 -0.10
N LYS A 251 -5.82 15.87 -1.05
CA LYS A 251 -6.21 17.25 -0.72
C LYS A 251 -7.69 17.29 -0.35
N ARG A 252 -8.03 18.25 0.51
CA ARG A 252 -9.40 18.61 0.85
C ARG A 252 -9.62 20.08 0.53
N THR A 253 -10.87 20.44 0.23
CA THR A 253 -11.26 21.83 0.08
C THR A 253 -11.55 22.45 1.45
N VAL A 254 -10.71 23.38 1.90
CA VAL A 254 -10.89 24.14 3.16
C VAL A 254 -10.95 25.62 2.83
N ASP A 255 -12.01 26.30 3.25
CA ASP A 255 -12.24 27.74 2.96
C ASP A 255 -12.15 28.10 1.46
N GLY A 256 -12.48 27.15 0.58
CA GLY A 256 -12.43 27.30 -0.87
C GLY A 256 -11.05 27.08 -1.50
N GLU A 257 -10.05 26.64 -0.72
CA GLU A 257 -8.71 26.31 -1.19
C GLU A 257 -8.43 24.80 -1.05
N GLU A 258 -7.80 24.21 -2.06
CA GLU A 258 -7.34 22.82 -1.99
C GLU A 258 -6.05 22.75 -1.17
N THR A 259 -6.06 21.96 -0.09
CA THR A 259 -4.93 21.88 0.84
C THR A 259 -4.67 20.45 1.29
N TRP A 260 -3.40 20.13 1.50
CA TRP A 260 -2.99 18.90 2.18
C TRP A 260 -3.20 18.97 3.70
N ASN A 261 -3.38 20.17 4.25
CA ASN A 261 -3.60 20.41 5.67
C ASN A 261 -5.08 20.60 5.94
N TYR A 262 -5.72 19.64 6.60
CA TYR A 262 -7.14 19.66 6.97
C TYR A 262 -7.30 18.93 8.30
N ASP A 263 -8.29 19.33 9.12
CA ASP A 263 -8.58 18.71 10.42
C ASP A 263 -7.38 18.57 11.37
N GLY A 264 -6.41 19.48 11.25
CA GLY A 264 -5.16 19.44 12.03
C GLY A 264 -4.15 18.37 11.57
N LYS A 265 -4.44 17.64 10.49
CA LYS A 265 -3.61 16.62 9.86
C LYS A 265 -2.89 17.16 8.62
N TYR A 266 -1.86 16.45 8.16
CA TYR A 266 -1.24 16.64 6.85
C TYR A 266 -1.36 15.36 6.04
N ASN A 267 -2.00 15.42 4.87
CA ASN A 267 -2.25 14.26 4.01
C ASN A 267 -2.87 13.06 4.79
N GLY A 268 -3.83 13.34 5.68
CA GLY A 268 -4.47 12.33 6.53
C GLY A 268 -3.67 11.91 7.78
N TYR A 269 -2.37 12.21 7.85
CA TYR A 269 -1.56 11.90 9.03
C TYR A 269 -1.75 12.91 10.14
N ALA A 270 -2.04 12.43 11.35
CA ALA A 270 -2.01 13.23 12.56
C ALA A 270 -0.59 13.81 12.80
N PRO A 271 -0.48 15.01 13.40
CA PRO A 271 0.81 15.54 13.81
C PRO A 271 1.36 14.69 14.97
N GLY A 272 2.68 14.53 15.05
CA GLY A 272 3.24 13.72 16.14
C GLY A 272 4.67 13.29 15.89
N GLU A 273 5.00 12.12 16.44
CA GLU A 273 6.29 11.46 16.33
C GLU A 273 6.70 11.17 14.88
N CYS A 274 7.94 10.73 14.69
CA CYS A 274 8.46 10.40 13.36
C CYS A 274 7.63 9.27 12.74
N LYS A 275 7.14 9.48 11.51
CA LYS A 275 6.41 8.44 10.77
C LYS A 275 7.30 7.90 9.69
N THR A 276 7.75 6.66 9.82
CA THR A 276 8.77 6.09 8.94
C THR A 276 8.38 4.73 8.38
N ASN A 277 9.03 4.35 7.28
CA ASN A 277 8.85 3.03 6.68
C ASN A 277 9.63 1.91 7.41
N PHE A 278 9.98 2.14 8.68
CA PHE A 278 10.77 1.24 9.52
C PHE A 278 10.13 -0.16 9.66
N PRO A 279 10.93 -1.25 9.63
CA PRO A 279 12.35 -1.33 9.24
C PRO A 279 12.54 -1.61 7.73
N TRP A 280 11.48 -1.63 6.93
CA TRP A 280 11.51 -2.13 5.55
C TRP A 280 11.77 -1.04 4.50
N VAL A 281 13.05 -0.76 4.24
CA VAL A 281 13.45 0.07 3.09
C VAL A 281 13.71 -0.77 1.85
N ARG A 282 13.55 -0.16 0.66
CA ARG A 282 13.80 -0.82 -0.63
C ARG A 282 15.29 -0.90 -0.99
N ARG A 283 16.11 -0.02 -0.41
CA ARG A 283 17.56 0.09 -0.63
C ARG A 283 18.18 0.94 0.45
N GLY A 284 19.44 0.68 0.79
CA GLY A 284 20.20 1.53 1.68
C GLY A 284 21.07 0.74 2.65
N ASP A 285 21.87 1.48 3.41
CA ASP A 285 22.65 0.94 4.52
C ASP A 285 21.82 0.97 5.81
N TYR A 286 21.58 -0.20 6.39
CA TYR A 286 20.81 -0.41 7.61
C TYR A 286 21.62 -0.13 8.88
N SER A 287 22.94 0.08 8.78
CA SER A 287 23.84 0.19 9.94
C SER A 287 23.58 1.38 10.86
N GLN A 288 22.78 2.36 10.42
CA GLN A 288 22.59 3.64 11.11
C GLN A 288 23.93 4.31 11.50
N GLY A 289 24.95 4.20 10.63
CA GLY A 289 26.29 4.72 10.89
C GLY A 289 27.07 3.92 11.95
N GLY A 290 26.73 2.64 12.13
CA GLY A 290 27.33 1.75 13.12
C GLY A 290 26.76 1.91 14.53
N SER A 291 25.53 2.43 14.66
CA SER A 291 24.86 2.49 15.96
C SER A 291 24.45 1.09 16.43
N GLU A 292 24.71 0.79 17.70
CA GLU A 292 24.26 -0.44 18.35
C GLU A 292 22.80 -0.36 18.82
N THR A 293 22.26 0.86 18.94
CA THR A 293 20.84 1.10 19.27
C THR A 293 20.09 1.49 18.02
N VAL A 294 18.95 0.83 17.79
CA VAL A 294 18.06 1.10 16.67
C VAL A 294 17.19 2.31 16.99
N ASP A 295 17.20 3.29 16.09
CA ASP A 295 16.33 4.48 16.15
C ASP A 295 15.37 4.45 14.94
N PRO A 296 14.06 4.16 15.14
CA PRO A 296 13.05 4.19 14.08
C PRO A 296 12.86 5.56 13.39
N CYS A 297 13.38 6.65 13.98
CA CYS A 297 13.33 7.99 13.43
C CYS A 297 14.59 8.40 12.66
N ALA A 298 15.69 7.66 12.79
CA ALA A 298 16.93 7.98 12.12
C ALA A 298 17.01 7.37 10.71
N ALA A 299 17.90 7.89 9.88
CA ALA A 299 18.24 7.22 8.62
C ALA A 299 18.66 5.75 8.88
N PRO A 300 18.35 4.82 7.97
CA PRO A 300 17.89 5.03 6.59
C PRO A 300 16.36 5.11 6.41
N TRP A 301 15.57 5.07 7.49
CA TRP A 301 14.11 5.04 7.40
C TRP A 301 13.59 6.36 6.82
N GLY A 302 12.71 6.26 5.82
CA GLY A 302 12.15 7.40 5.12
C GLY A 302 10.87 7.90 5.78
N ASP A 303 10.67 9.21 5.82
CA ASP A 303 9.42 9.85 6.24
C ASP A 303 8.28 9.49 5.28
N VAL A 304 7.20 8.89 5.80
CA VAL A 304 6.04 8.43 5.03
C VAL A 304 4.88 9.42 5.04
N THR A 305 4.96 10.55 5.76
CA THR A 305 3.86 11.52 5.89
C THR A 305 3.38 12.12 4.56
N LYS A 306 4.23 12.03 3.53
CA LYS A 306 3.93 12.51 2.17
C LYS A 306 3.27 11.46 1.28
N GLU A 307 3.02 10.27 1.80
CA GLU A 307 2.50 9.12 1.06
C GLU A 307 1.39 8.48 1.89
N ASN A 308 0.14 8.71 1.51
CA ASN A 308 -1.02 8.07 2.13
C ASN A 308 -1.85 7.32 1.09
N GLY A 309 -2.75 6.45 1.50
CA GLY A 309 -3.52 5.64 0.57
C GLY A 309 -4.42 4.61 1.25
N TYR A 310 -5.28 3.99 0.45
CA TYR A 310 -6.24 2.99 0.89
C TYR A 310 -6.44 1.93 -0.18
N TYR A 311 -6.41 0.66 0.20
CA TYR A 311 -6.72 -0.44 -0.70
C TYR A 311 -8.23 -0.62 -0.71
N LEU A 312 -8.87 -0.05 -1.73
CA LEU A 312 -10.32 -0.12 -1.91
C LEU A 312 -10.74 -1.58 -2.09
N LEU A 313 -10.13 -2.26 -3.07
CA LEU A 313 -10.34 -3.69 -3.28
C LEU A 313 -9.19 -4.23 -4.12
N SER A 314 -8.48 -5.24 -3.64
CA SER A 314 -7.42 -5.92 -4.40
C SER A 314 -7.57 -7.43 -4.31
N ILE A 315 -7.09 -8.15 -5.32
CA ILE A 315 -6.99 -9.61 -5.31
C ILE A 315 -5.52 -9.99 -5.13
N MET A 316 -5.27 -10.75 -4.08
CA MET A 316 -3.98 -11.29 -3.70
C MET A 316 -3.83 -12.75 -4.14
N ASP A 317 -2.60 -13.22 -4.26
CA ASP A 317 -2.23 -14.54 -4.79
C ASP A 317 -1.89 -15.60 -3.71
N TYR A 318 -2.19 -15.31 -2.44
CA TYR A 318 -1.88 -16.15 -1.28
C TYR A 318 -3.10 -16.37 -0.38
N ALA A 319 -3.09 -17.48 0.38
CA ALA A 319 -4.29 -18.06 0.99
C ALA A 319 -4.89 -17.26 2.17
N HIS A 320 -4.06 -16.50 2.89
CA HIS A 320 -4.46 -15.82 4.12
C HIS A 320 -3.92 -14.38 4.14
N PRO A 321 -4.60 -13.44 3.45
CA PRO A 321 -4.17 -12.04 3.44
C PRO A 321 -4.13 -11.43 4.83
N ALA A 322 -2.94 -10.99 5.25
CA ALA A 322 -2.70 -10.19 6.43
C ALA A 322 -1.86 -8.95 6.06
N PRO A 323 -1.81 -7.92 6.93
CA PRO A 323 -0.89 -6.81 6.71
C PRO A 323 0.57 -7.28 6.66
N HIS A 324 1.39 -6.74 5.78
CA HIS A 324 2.81 -7.06 5.64
C HIS A 324 3.59 -5.81 5.29
N ASN A 325 4.91 -5.93 5.17
CA ASN A 325 5.75 -4.91 4.59
C ASN A 325 5.31 -4.55 3.15
N ASN A 326 5.66 -3.33 2.74
CA ASN A 326 5.30 -2.79 1.43
C ASN A 326 5.82 -3.62 0.23
N ILE A 327 6.96 -4.29 0.34
CA ILE A 327 7.52 -5.06 -0.80
C ILE A 327 6.67 -6.31 -1.04
N PHE A 328 6.36 -7.03 0.03
CA PHE A 328 5.50 -8.22 0.00
C PHE A 328 4.15 -7.93 -0.66
N ILE A 329 3.46 -6.87 -0.22
CA ILE A 329 2.16 -6.53 -0.79
C ILE A 329 2.25 -6.24 -2.29
N HIS A 330 3.37 -5.69 -2.77
CA HIS A 330 3.54 -5.40 -4.19
C HIS A 330 3.99 -6.59 -5.05
N SER A 331 4.51 -7.68 -4.47
CA SER A 331 4.86 -8.91 -5.19
C SER A 331 3.71 -9.93 -5.28
N HIS A 332 2.64 -9.72 -4.50
CA HIS A 332 1.53 -10.68 -4.34
C HIS A 332 0.17 -10.16 -4.83
N ARG A 333 0.14 -9.07 -5.60
CA ARG A 333 -1.09 -8.51 -6.19
C ARG A 333 -1.30 -8.99 -7.62
N LYS A 334 -2.52 -9.46 -7.92
CA LYS A 334 -2.95 -9.78 -9.29
C LYS A 334 -3.64 -8.59 -9.95
N VAL A 335 -4.58 -8.00 -9.21
CA VAL A 335 -5.37 -6.84 -9.62
C VAL A 335 -5.69 -5.99 -8.39
N GLY A 336 -5.76 -4.68 -8.55
CA GLY A 336 -6.00 -3.78 -7.45
C GLY A 336 -6.67 -2.47 -7.81
N MET A 337 -7.57 -2.05 -6.93
CA MET A 337 -8.09 -0.70 -6.86
C MET A 337 -7.62 -0.07 -5.56
N ASP A 338 -6.85 1.01 -5.67
CA ASP A 338 -6.32 1.74 -4.52
C ASP A 338 -6.31 3.25 -4.76
N THR A 339 -6.24 3.99 -3.66
CA THR A 339 -5.84 5.39 -3.66
C THR A 339 -4.37 5.47 -3.26
N TYR A 340 -3.63 6.39 -3.90
CA TYR A 340 -2.26 6.69 -3.50
C TYR A 340 -2.02 8.20 -3.60
N SER A 341 -2.13 8.85 -2.44
CA SER A 341 -2.07 10.29 -2.26
C SER A 341 -0.66 10.72 -1.86
N VAL A 342 0.07 11.22 -2.85
CA VAL A 342 1.49 11.59 -2.73
C VAL A 342 1.71 13.11 -2.81
N ASP A 343 2.39 13.71 -1.83
CA ASP A 343 2.92 15.08 -1.87
C ASP A 343 4.45 15.10 -1.99
N ALA A 344 4.96 14.60 -3.11
CA ALA A 344 6.40 14.48 -3.35
C ALA A 344 6.78 14.94 -4.75
N SER A 345 8.00 15.50 -4.89
CA SER A 345 8.50 16.03 -6.16
C SER A 345 8.60 14.97 -7.27
N TRP A 346 8.82 13.71 -6.91
CA TRP A 346 8.88 12.59 -7.85
C TRP A 346 7.50 12.17 -8.39
N ALA A 347 6.40 12.56 -7.74
CA ALA A 347 5.02 12.31 -8.23
C ALA A 347 4.68 13.12 -9.50
N THR A 348 5.58 13.99 -9.96
CA THR A 348 5.46 14.69 -11.25
C THR A 348 5.40 13.76 -12.46
N ASN A 349 5.79 12.49 -12.30
CA ASN A 349 5.66 11.45 -13.33
C ASN A 349 4.31 10.70 -13.29
N TYR A 350 3.38 11.11 -12.43
CA TYR A 350 2.03 10.56 -12.35
C TYR A 350 1.04 11.45 -13.10
N SER A 351 -0.04 10.83 -13.56
CA SER A 351 -1.14 11.51 -14.24
C SER A 351 -2.48 11.04 -13.70
N VAL A 352 -3.51 11.82 -14.00
CA VAL A 352 -4.90 11.45 -13.75
C VAL A 352 -5.65 11.55 -15.07
N CYS A 353 -6.50 10.57 -15.36
CA CYS A 353 -7.42 10.66 -16.47
C CYS A 353 -8.55 11.62 -16.12
N ASN A 354 -8.88 12.56 -17.02
CA ASN A 354 -10.15 13.26 -16.99
C ASN A 354 -11.13 12.52 -17.93
N PRO A 355 -12.09 11.75 -17.40
CA PRO A 355 -12.92 10.91 -18.26
C PRO A 355 -13.91 11.72 -19.12
N ALA A 356 -14.20 12.97 -18.77
CA ALA A 356 -15.07 13.85 -19.55
C ALA A 356 -14.41 14.29 -20.87
N THR A 357 -13.09 14.55 -20.83
CA THR A 357 -12.32 15.00 -21.99
C THR A 357 -11.51 13.88 -22.64
N GLN A 358 -11.36 12.75 -21.95
CA GLN A 358 -10.47 11.63 -22.32
C GLN A 358 -9.00 12.04 -22.44
N GLU A 359 -8.60 13.08 -21.70
CA GLU A 359 -7.23 13.58 -21.67
C GLU A 359 -6.59 13.33 -20.30
N LEU A 360 -5.29 13.02 -20.30
CA LEU A 360 -4.50 12.99 -19.07
C LEU A 360 -4.14 14.40 -18.66
N TYR A 361 -4.17 14.68 -17.36
CA TYR A 361 -3.57 15.87 -16.79
C TYR A 361 -2.59 15.51 -15.67
N PRO A 362 -1.57 16.36 -15.42
CA PRO A 362 -0.55 16.08 -14.42
C PRO A 362 -1.15 15.90 -13.03
N TYR A 363 -0.67 14.88 -12.31
CA TYR A 363 -1.10 14.58 -10.95
C TYR A 363 -0.92 15.76 -9.98
N THR A 364 0.08 16.62 -10.19
CA THR A 364 0.31 17.81 -9.35
C THR A 364 -0.83 18.84 -9.40
N LEU A 365 -1.66 18.82 -10.44
CA LEU A 365 -2.87 19.65 -10.56
C LEU A 365 -4.12 18.99 -9.97
N SER A 366 -4.03 17.72 -9.59
CA SER A 366 -5.13 16.93 -9.06
C SER A 366 -5.44 17.26 -7.59
N LYS A 367 -6.57 16.75 -7.11
CA LYS A 367 -6.91 16.69 -5.68
C LYS A 367 -6.16 15.56 -4.97
N ALA A 368 -5.38 14.74 -5.69
CA ALA A 368 -4.68 13.59 -5.13
C ALA A 368 -5.62 12.55 -4.47
N ASN A 369 -6.89 12.53 -4.89
CA ASN A 369 -7.90 11.54 -4.48
C ASN A 369 -8.17 10.55 -5.63
N GLY A 370 -7.15 10.28 -6.44
CA GLY A 370 -7.24 9.42 -7.61
C GLY A 370 -7.41 7.95 -7.21
N ILE A 371 -8.27 7.22 -7.92
CA ILE A 371 -8.37 5.76 -7.86
C ILE A 371 -7.54 5.18 -8.99
N ASN A 372 -6.56 4.35 -8.66
CA ASN A 372 -5.86 3.54 -9.63
C ASN A 372 -6.65 2.24 -9.85
N GLN A 373 -6.81 1.80 -11.09
CA GLN A 373 -7.26 0.44 -11.42
C GLN A 373 -6.09 -0.25 -12.12
N ILE A 374 -5.36 -1.07 -11.38
CA ILE A 374 -4.08 -1.65 -11.79
C ILE A 374 -4.24 -3.15 -11.95
N PHE A 375 -3.81 -3.65 -13.10
CA PHE A 375 -3.57 -5.06 -13.36
C PHE A 375 -2.06 -5.26 -13.38
N PHE A 376 -1.58 -6.19 -12.56
CA PHE A 376 -0.15 -6.45 -12.41
C PHE A 376 0.29 -7.38 -13.54
N ASP A 377 1.28 -6.96 -14.32
CA ASP A 377 1.70 -7.66 -15.53
C ASP A 377 2.56 -8.87 -15.18
N GLY A 378 2.16 -10.05 -15.65
CA GLY A 378 2.95 -11.26 -15.49
C GLY A 378 4.11 -11.39 -16.48
N ASN A 379 4.14 -10.56 -17.53
CA ASN A 379 5.17 -10.63 -18.56
C ASN A 379 6.46 -9.88 -18.18
N SER A 380 6.39 -8.92 -17.26
CA SER A 380 7.53 -8.04 -16.98
C SER A 380 7.51 -7.43 -15.59
N PHE A 381 8.70 -7.18 -15.05
CA PHE A 381 8.89 -6.43 -13.82
C PHE A 381 9.26 -4.98 -14.13
N ARG A 382 8.55 -4.05 -13.48
CA ARG A 382 8.94 -2.63 -13.40
C ARG A 382 10.24 -2.46 -12.64
N ASP A 383 10.38 -3.20 -11.55
CA ASP A 383 11.61 -3.27 -10.76
C ASP A 383 11.94 -4.75 -10.47
N PRO A 384 12.86 -5.34 -11.25
CA PRO A 384 13.27 -6.73 -11.06
C PRO A 384 14.13 -6.94 -9.82
N SER A 385 14.47 -5.91 -9.04
CA SER A 385 15.20 -6.12 -7.78
C SER A 385 14.32 -6.69 -6.67
N PHE A 386 13.00 -6.56 -6.75
CA PHE A 386 12.07 -7.08 -5.73
C PHE A 386 10.73 -7.56 -6.32
N ALA A 387 10.77 -8.21 -7.49
CA ALA A 387 9.58 -8.77 -8.14
C ALA A 387 8.43 -7.77 -8.37
N TYR A 388 8.72 -6.49 -8.57
CA TYR A 388 7.67 -5.49 -8.72
C TYR A 388 7.11 -5.53 -10.13
N ASN A 389 5.96 -6.18 -10.32
CA ASN A 389 5.35 -6.33 -11.63
C ASN A 389 5.07 -4.99 -12.31
N GLN A 390 5.13 -5.00 -13.62
CA GLN A 390 4.77 -3.85 -14.43
C GLN A 390 3.27 -3.54 -14.28
N PHE A 391 2.90 -2.26 -14.38
CA PHE A 391 1.52 -1.83 -14.21
C PHE A 391 0.83 -1.69 -15.55
N VAL A 392 -0.32 -2.33 -15.68
CA VAL A 392 -1.24 -2.16 -16.80
C VAL A 392 -2.52 -1.53 -16.28
N MET A 393 -2.77 -0.30 -16.72
CA MET A 393 -3.80 0.59 -16.17
C MET A 393 -4.77 0.97 -17.30
N PRO A 394 -5.83 0.19 -17.52
CA PRO A 394 -6.93 0.60 -18.39
C PRO A 394 -7.68 1.77 -17.75
N THR A 395 -7.89 2.84 -18.52
CA THR A 395 -8.61 4.04 -18.08
C THR A 395 -9.57 4.52 -19.17
N PRO A 396 -10.53 5.40 -18.87
CA PRO A 396 -11.34 6.06 -19.90
C PRO A 396 -10.52 6.86 -20.93
N CYS A 397 -9.26 7.19 -20.61
CA CYS A 397 -8.30 7.86 -21.49
C CYS A 397 -7.45 6.86 -22.33
N GLY A 398 -7.79 5.57 -22.27
CA GLY A 398 -7.10 4.46 -22.91
C GLY A 398 -6.14 3.70 -21.97
N LEU A 399 -5.57 2.62 -22.50
CA LEU A 399 -4.61 1.78 -21.79
C LEU A 399 -3.30 2.52 -21.53
N ARG A 400 -2.77 2.41 -20.31
CA ARG A 400 -1.47 2.95 -19.92
C ARG A 400 -0.63 1.88 -19.27
N VAL A 401 0.65 1.88 -19.64
CA VAL A 401 1.67 1.00 -19.06
C VAL A 401 2.63 1.88 -18.29
N GLY A 402 2.96 1.49 -17.06
CA GLY A 402 3.70 2.32 -16.09
C GLY A 402 5.15 2.72 -16.44
N ASP A 403 5.65 2.37 -17.63
CA ASP A 403 6.95 2.76 -18.17
C ASP A 403 6.89 4.06 -19.00
N VAL A 404 5.68 4.56 -19.29
CA VAL A 404 5.46 5.80 -20.04
C VAL A 404 5.82 7.02 -19.17
N PRO A 405 6.81 7.85 -19.55
CA PRO A 405 7.16 9.06 -18.81
C PRO A 405 5.98 10.02 -18.66
N GLY A 406 5.77 10.56 -17.46
CA GLY A 406 4.61 11.41 -17.14
C GLY A 406 3.31 10.64 -16.91
N ALA A 407 3.27 9.33 -17.16
CA ALA A 407 2.11 8.46 -16.95
C ALA A 407 2.53 7.14 -16.30
N THR A 408 3.52 7.21 -15.42
CA THR A 408 4.10 6.01 -14.80
C THR A 408 3.17 5.38 -13.76
N ILE A 409 2.24 6.17 -13.23
CA ILE A 409 1.00 5.74 -12.56
C ILE A 409 -0.10 6.65 -13.10
N VAL A 410 -1.25 6.08 -13.43
CA VAL A 410 -2.41 6.82 -13.96
C VAL A 410 -3.66 6.45 -13.19
N ALA A 411 -4.20 7.41 -12.45
CA ALA A 411 -5.51 7.25 -11.82
C ALA A 411 -6.63 7.28 -12.88
N THR A 412 -7.58 6.37 -12.77
CA THR A 412 -8.73 6.23 -13.69
C THR A 412 -9.69 7.42 -13.56
N ALA A 413 -9.89 7.90 -12.34
CA ALA A 413 -10.80 8.98 -11.96
C ALA A 413 -10.40 9.50 -10.56
N GLU A 414 -10.96 10.63 -10.13
CA GLU A 414 -10.81 11.12 -8.75
C GLU A 414 -12.13 10.97 -7.98
N LEU A 415 -12.02 10.48 -6.74
CA LEU A 415 -13.06 10.58 -5.72
C LEU A 415 -13.30 12.04 -5.34
N GLU A 416 -14.51 12.32 -4.86
CA GLU A 416 -14.89 13.56 -4.19
C GLU A 416 -15.25 13.25 -2.72
N PRO A 417 -14.27 13.14 -1.80
CA PRO A 417 -14.52 12.87 -0.39
C PRO A 417 -15.43 13.91 0.28
N GLU A 418 -15.52 15.12 -0.26
CA GLU A 418 -16.43 16.16 0.24
C GLU A 418 -17.93 15.84 0.04
N LEU A 419 -18.26 14.81 -0.75
CA LEU A 419 -19.64 14.32 -0.92
C LEU A 419 -20.00 13.18 0.05
N MET A 420 -19.02 12.67 0.79
CA MET A 420 -19.20 11.59 1.77
C MET A 420 -19.54 12.16 3.15
N PRO A 421 -20.41 11.49 3.94
CA PRO A 421 -21.03 10.19 3.70
C PRO A 421 -22.37 10.22 2.93
N GLU A 422 -22.85 11.38 2.49
CA GLU A 422 -24.15 11.50 1.83
C GLU A 422 -24.22 10.79 0.47
N GLU A 423 -23.08 10.65 -0.21
CA GLU A 423 -22.90 9.85 -1.41
C GLU A 423 -21.92 8.68 -1.16
N THR A 424 -22.30 7.48 -1.60
CA THR A 424 -21.49 6.27 -1.49
C THR A 424 -20.89 5.90 -2.85
N TYR A 425 -19.82 5.10 -2.81
CA TYR A 425 -19.18 4.55 -4.00
C TYR A 425 -19.25 3.03 -3.95
N THR A 426 -19.77 2.41 -4.99
CA THR A 426 -19.74 0.95 -5.14
C THR A 426 -18.43 0.54 -5.81
N ILE A 427 -17.71 -0.37 -5.18
CA ILE A 427 -16.42 -0.88 -5.63
C ILE A 427 -16.56 -2.38 -5.86
N ALA A 428 -16.17 -2.87 -7.04
CA ALA A 428 -16.27 -4.30 -7.33
C ALA A 428 -15.12 -4.86 -8.18
N ILE A 429 -14.79 -6.13 -7.92
CA ILE A 429 -13.94 -6.95 -8.79
C ILE A 429 -14.72 -8.23 -9.15
N GLU A 430 -14.76 -8.53 -10.45
CA GLU A 430 -15.25 -9.80 -10.97
C GLU A 430 -14.09 -10.63 -11.51
N ARG A 431 -14.14 -11.94 -11.28
CA ARG A 431 -13.37 -12.93 -12.01
C ARG A 431 -14.30 -13.79 -12.85
N THR A 432 -14.02 -13.88 -14.14
CA THR A 432 -14.66 -14.83 -15.04
C THR A 432 -13.72 -16.00 -15.30
N LYS A 433 -14.09 -16.90 -16.21
CA LYS A 433 -13.24 -18.01 -16.62
C LYS A 433 -11.90 -17.56 -17.23
N ASP A 434 -11.84 -16.38 -17.84
CA ASP A 434 -10.68 -15.93 -18.62
C ASP A 434 -10.32 -14.45 -18.43
N SER A 435 -10.98 -13.72 -17.52
CA SER A 435 -10.74 -12.30 -17.30
C SER A 435 -10.94 -11.87 -15.85
N TYR A 436 -10.38 -10.71 -15.52
CA TYR A 436 -10.80 -9.90 -14.39
C TYR A 436 -11.48 -8.62 -14.88
N VAL A 437 -12.44 -8.14 -14.10
CA VAL A 437 -13.10 -6.86 -14.31
C VAL A 437 -13.04 -6.03 -13.05
N THR A 438 -12.55 -4.79 -13.14
CA THR A 438 -12.63 -3.79 -12.08
C THR A 438 -13.78 -2.83 -12.37
N GLU A 439 -14.60 -2.52 -11.38
CA GLU A 439 -15.74 -1.62 -11.52
C GLU A 439 -15.83 -0.64 -10.36
N LEU A 440 -16.12 0.62 -10.71
CA LEU A 440 -16.29 1.73 -9.79
C LEU A 440 -17.57 2.48 -10.15
N THR A 441 -18.49 2.65 -9.21
CA THR A 441 -19.69 3.44 -9.40
C THR A 441 -19.76 4.51 -8.31
N GLY A 442 -20.04 5.76 -8.70
CA GLY A 442 -20.11 6.88 -7.78
C GLY A 442 -19.90 8.20 -8.49
N ASN A 443 -19.79 9.28 -7.72
CA ASN A 443 -19.70 10.64 -8.23
C ASN A 443 -18.24 11.09 -8.38
N PHE A 444 -17.70 10.93 -9.58
CA PHE A 444 -16.29 11.24 -9.83
C PHE A 444 -16.12 12.67 -10.33
N ARG A 445 -14.97 13.26 -9.99
CA ARG A 445 -14.58 14.57 -10.51
C ARG A 445 -14.66 14.59 -12.04
N TYR A 446 -15.21 15.69 -12.57
CA TYR A 446 -15.42 15.99 -13.99
C TYR A 446 -16.56 15.26 -14.71
N ILE A 447 -17.05 14.13 -14.21
CA ILE A 447 -18.08 13.33 -14.91
C ILE A 447 -19.34 13.08 -14.10
N GLY A 448 -19.36 13.42 -12.81
CA GLY A 448 -20.52 13.20 -11.96
C GLY A 448 -20.71 11.72 -11.63
N HIS A 449 -21.95 11.37 -11.27
CA HIS A 449 -22.33 9.99 -10.98
C HIS A 449 -22.26 9.11 -12.24
N THR A 450 -21.36 8.14 -12.27
CA THR A 450 -21.19 7.20 -13.38
C THR A 450 -20.65 5.85 -12.91
N THR A 451 -20.61 4.87 -13.82
CA THR A 451 -19.90 3.59 -13.64
C THR A 451 -18.72 3.52 -14.59
N ILE A 452 -17.53 3.26 -14.05
CA ILE A 452 -16.29 3.01 -14.81
C ILE A 452 -15.94 1.54 -14.65
N ARG A 453 -15.98 0.79 -15.74
CA ARG A 453 -15.73 -0.65 -15.78
C ARG A 453 -14.61 -0.95 -16.76
N ASN A 454 -13.60 -1.70 -16.31
CA ASN A 454 -12.45 -2.10 -17.12
C ASN A 454 -12.24 -3.61 -17.01
N GLU A 455 -12.30 -4.29 -18.15
CA GLU A 455 -12.06 -5.72 -18.27
C GLU A 455 -10.69 -5.99 -18.89
N ARG A 456 -10.00 -6.99 -18.38
CA ARG A 456 -8.72 -7.48 -18.89
C ARG A 456 -8.72 -9.00 -18.93
N PRO A 457 -8.44 -9.62 -20.10
CA PRO A 457 -8.23 -11.06 -20.15
C PRO A 457 -6.97 -11.43 -19.35
N PHE A 458 -6.89 -12.69 -18.92
CA PHE A 458 -5.70 -13.21 -18.24
C PHE A 458 -4.43 -13.12 -19.10
N VAL A 459 -4.58 -13.25 -20.42
CA VAL A 459 -3.52 -13.00 -21.40
C VAL A 459 -4.13 -12.21 -22.56
N ASP A 460 -3.52 -11.09 -22.92
CA ASP A 460 -3.97 -10.26 -24.05
C ASP A 460 -3.87 -11.03 -25.38
N GLU A 461 -4.69 -10.67 -26.38
CA GLU A 461 -4.74 -11.36 -27.68
C GLU A 461 -3.38 -11.41 -28.41
N ASP A 462 -2.54 -10.40 -28.20
CA ASP A 462 -1.19 -10.30 -28.78
C ASP A 462 -0.09 -10.87 -27.87
N GLY A 463 -0.47 -11.39 -26.70
CA GLY A 463 0.41 -11.94 -25.68
C GLY A 463 1.39 -10.94 -25.07
N GLN A 464 1.21 -9.63 -25.29
CA GLN A 464 2.16 -8.62 -24.79
C GLN A 464 2.08 -8.44 -23.28
N HIS A 465 0.89 -8.62 -22.72
CA HIS A 465 0.66 -8.52 -21.28
C HIS A 465 -0.21 -9.69 -20.79
N SER A 466 -0.03 -10.04 -19.53
CA SER A 466 -0.84 -11.04 -18.82
C SER A 466 -1.14 -10.55 -17.41
N ILE A 467 -2.14 -11.12 -16.76
CA ILE A 467 -2.40 -10.85 -15.34
C ILE A 467 -1.53 -11.80 -14.52
N TRP A 468 -0.69 -11.22 -13.66
CA TRP A 468 0.21 -11.94 -12.77
C TRP A 468 -0.53 -13.00 -11.96
N HIS A 469 0.00 -14.22 -11.95
CA HIS A 469 -0.54 -15.34 -11.18
C HIS A 469 -2.05 -15.57 -11.39
N TYR A 470 -2.56 -15.36 -12.61
CA TYR A 470 -4.00 -15.51 -12.87
C TYR A 470 -4.53 -16.91 -12.56
N ASN A 471 -3.69 -17.94 -12.51
CA ASN A 471 -4.09 -19.33 -12.29
C ASN A 471 -4.34 -19.61 -10.80
N GLN A 472 -5.56 -20.04 -10.49
CA GLN A 472 -5.95 -20.60 -9.20
C GLN A 472 -5.60 -22.07 -9.05
N THR A 473 -5.46 -22.79 -10.17
CA THR A 473 -5.07 -24.21 -10.19
C THR A 473 -3.89 -24.47 -11.12
N ALA A 474 -3.20 -25.60 -10.91
CA ALA A 474 -2.07 -26.00 -11.73
C ALA A 474 -2.41 -26.19 -13.21
N ASP A 475 -3.63 -26.61 -13.54
CA ASP A 475 -4.04 -26.93 -14.91
C ASP A 475 -4.43 -25.68 -15.73
N GLU A 476 -4.59 -24.52 -15.09
CA GLU A 476 -4.93 -23.25 -15.77
C GLU A 476 -3.73 -22.56 -16.42
N TYR A 477 -2.50 -23.01 -16.14
CA TYR A 477 -1.27 -22.37 -16.59
C TYR A 477 -0.20 -23.39 -16.96
N ASP A 478 0.44 -23.19 -18.11
CA ASP A 478 1.39 -24.12 -18.72
C ASP A 478 2.86 -23.76 -18.48
N GLY A 479 3.15 -22.77 -17.64
CA GLY A 479 4.53 -22.32 -17.40
C GLY A 479 5.07 -21.31 -18.41
N SER A 480 4.31 -20.89 -19.42
CA SER A 480 4.83 -20.09 -20.54
C SER A 480 5.36 -18.70 -20.15
N LEU A 481 4.97 -18.20 -18.98
CA LEU A 481 5.31 -16.87 -18.46
C LEU A 481 6.30 -16.93 -17.28
N ASN A 482 6.89 -18.11 -17.02
CA ASN A 482 7.80 -18.27 -15.90
C ASN A 482 9.04 -17.38 -16.08
N GLN A 483 9.41 -16.69 -15.01
CA GLN A 483 10.60 -15.87 -14.94
C GLN A 483 11.42 -16.28 -13.72
N THR A 484 12.73 -16.41 -13.88
CA THR A 484 13.64 -16.55 -12.75
C THR A 484 14.04 -15.16 -12.27
N LEU A 485 13.63 -14.79 -11.07
CA LEU A 485 14.13 -13.61 -10.38
C LEU A 485 15.49 -13.93 -9.77
N THR A 486 16.45 -13.02 -9.91
CA THR A 486 17.73 -13.09 -9.19
C THR A 486 17.96 -11.77 -8.49
N PHE A 487 18.10 -11.82 -7.17
CA PHE A 487 18.44 -10.68 -6.35
C PHE A 487 19.84 -10.84 -5.78
N GLU A 488 20.64 -9.79 -5.86
CA GLU A 488 21.98 -9.71 -5.30
C GLU A 488 22.07 -8.45 -4.44
N GLY A 489 22.48 -8.62 -3.19
CA GLY A 489 22.67 -7.54 -2.23
C GLY A 489 24.02 -7.66 -1.51
N PRO A 490 24.35 -6.70 -0.62
CA PRO A 490 25.65 -6.64 0.03
C PRO A 490 25.98 -7.88 0.89
N PHE A 491 24.97 -8.63 1.33
CA PHE A 491 25.12 -9.75 2.25
C PHE A 491 24.76 -11.12 1.64
N GLY A 492 24.47 -11.18 0.34
CA GLY A 492 24.20 -12.46 -0.33
C GLY A 492 23.43 -12.32 -1.65
N SER A 493 22.85 -13.43 -2.08
CA SER A 493 21.97 -13.48 -3.26
C SER A 493 20.99 -14.65 -3.15
N PHE A 494 19.87 -14.54 -3.86
CA PHE A 494 18.96 -15.65 -4.08
C PHE A 494 18.42 -15.62 -5.51
N SER A 495 18.01 -16.79 -6.01
CA SER A 495 17.30 -16.93 -7.27
C SER A 495 16.08 -17.82 -7.08
N LYS A 496 14.95 -17.43 -7.67
CA LYS A 496 13.67 -18.15 -7.56
C LYS A 496 12.91 -18.09 -8.88
N ASP A 497 12.29 -19.20 -9.24
CA ASP A 497 11.26 -19.21 -10.29
C ASP A 497 9.99 -18.61 -9.74
N MET A 498 9.55 -17.51 -10.34
CA MET A 498 8.46 -16.71 -9.81
C MET A 498 7.10 -17.29 -10.18
N TRP A 499 6.99 -17.90 -11.37
CA TRP A 499 5.74 -18.46 -11.87
C TRP A 499 5.97 -19.81 -12.60
N PRO A 500 6.46 -20.84 -11.90
CA PRO A 500 6.82 -22.12 -12.52
C PRO A 500 5.58 -22.89 -13.03
N GLU A 501 5.78 -23.76 -14.01
CA GLU A 501 4.75 -24.70 -14.47
C GLU A 501 4.22 -25.56 -13.31
N GLY A 502 2.91 -25.81 -13.28
CA GLY A 502 2.27 -26.62 -12.24
C GLY A 502 2.09 -25.91 -10.89
N SER A 503 2.37 -24.61 -10.81
CA SER A 503 2.05 -23.75 -9.67
C SER A 503 0.56 -23.42 -9.59
N ALA A 504 0.08 -22.99 -8.43
CA ALA A 504 -1.31 -22.56 -8.23
C ALA A 504 -1.33 -21.42 -7.21
N TYR A 505 -2.10 -20.37 -7.50
CA TYR A 505 -2.16 -19.18 -6.66
C TYR A 505 -3.62 -18.85 -6.37
N PRO A 506 -4.12 -19.06 -5.14
CA PRO A 506 -5.52 -18.77 -4.81
C PRO A 506 -5.84 -17.29 -5.00
N ASP A 507 -7.12 -16.97 -5.14
CA ASP A 507 -7.59 -15.60 -5.04
C ASP A 507 -8.14 -15.34 -3.65
N ASN A 508 -7.66 -14.28 -3.01
CA ASN A 508 -8.29 -13.69 -1.85
C ASN A 508 -8.38 -12.19 -2.02
N PHE A 509 -9.52 -11.61 -1.64
CA PHE A 509 -9.67 -10.16 -1.72
C PHE A 509 -9.09 -9.48 -0.48
N VAL A 510 -8.70 -8.21 -0.61
CA VAL A 510 -8.28 -7.34 0.49
C VAL A 510 -8.99 -6.01 0.37
N ILE A 511 -9.60 -5.58 1.47
CA ILE A 511 -10.12 -4.23 1.71
C ILE A 511 -9.39 -3.68 2.96
N GLY A 512 -8.87 -2.46 2.91
CA GLY A 512 -8.25 -1.81 4.08
C GLY A 512 -6.80 -1.37 3.86
N ILE A 513 -5.96 -1.59 4.87
CA ILE A 513 -4.54 -1.24 4.91
C ILE A 513 -3.71 -2.52 5.11
N PRO A 514 -3.18 -3.09 4.02
CA PRO A 514 -2.34 -4.28 4.10
C PRO A 514 -0.87 -3.95 4.38
N HIS A 515 -0.52 -2.69 4.65
CA HIS A 515 0.86 -2.29 4.92
C HIS A 515 1.13 -2.14 6.41
N LEU A 516 2.31 -2.56 6.86
CA LEU A 516 2.79 -2.41 8.25
C LEU A 516 3.72 -1.21 8.47
N ASN A 517 3.93 -0.40 7.44
CA ASN A 517 4.87 0.72 7.48
C ASN A 517 4.42 1.93 6.66
N TYR A 518 3.15 1.99 6.29
CA TYR A 518 2.51 3.08 5.57
C TYR A 518 1.04 3.21 5.99
N TYR A 519 0.54 4.44 5.84
CA TYR A 519 -0.87 4.84 5.86
C TYR A 519 -1.50 4.93 7.24
N GLU A 520 -2.24 6.01 7.43
CA GLU A 520 -2.96 6.32 8.66
C GLU A 520 -4.26 7.01 8.27
N GLY A 521 -5.34 6.67 8.94
CA GLY A 521 -6.65 7.17 8.56
C GLY A 521 -7.81 6.32 9.00
N SER A 522 -8.95 6.60 8.39
CA SER A 522 -10.19 5.86 8.63
C SER A 522 -11.01 5.75 7.35
N ALA A 523 -11.83 4.70 7.26
CA ALA A 523 -12.82 4.54 6.22
C ALA A 523 -14.08 3.90 6.80
N THR A 524 -15.21 4.13 6.14
CA THR A 524 -16.47 3.48 6.47
C THR A 524 -16.95 2.69 5.27
N ILE A 525 -17.32 1.44 5.49
CA ILE A 525 -17.77 0.49 4.46
C ILE A 525 -19.10 -0.12 4.85
N ASP A 526 -19.85 -0.59 3.87
CA ASP A 526 -21.11 -1.29 4.07
C ASP A 526 -21.40 -2.24 2.89
N ASN A 527 -22.42 -3.07 3.01
CA ASN A 527 -23.05 -3.83 1.92
C ASN A 527 -22.06 -4.72 1.14
N LEU A 528 -21.17 -5.41 1.86
CA LEU A 528 -20.15 -6.29 1.28
C LEU A 528 -20.79 -7.60 0.82
N LYS A 529 -20.69 -7.89 -0.48
CA LYS A 529 -21.33 -9.04 -1.13
C LYS A 529 -20.33 -9.90 -1.87
N LEU A 530 -20.52 -11.21 -1.76
CA LEU A 530 -19.92 -12.21 -2.63
C LEU A 530 -20.99 -12.84 -3.50
N TYR A 531 -20.81 -12.76 -4.81
CA TYR A 531 -21.58 -13.51 -5.80
C TYR A 531 -20.71 -14.58 -6.46
N THR A 532 -21.35 -15.65 -6.91
CA THR A 532 -20.70 -16.78 -7.59
C THR A 532 -21.52 -17.25 -8.80
N LYS A 533 -20.91 -18.07 -9.66
CA LYS A 533 -21.58 -18.73 -10.80
C LYS A 533 -21.58 -20.24 -10.66
#